data_AF-A0A1Y0B276-F1
#
_entry.id   AF-A0A1Y0B276-F1
#
_cell.length_a   1.000
_cell.length_b   1.000
_cell.length_c   1.000
_cell.angle_alpha   90.00
_cell.angle_beta   90.00
_cell.angle_gamma   90.00
#
_symmetry.space_group_name_H-M   'P 1'
#
loop_
_entity.id
_entity.type
_entity.pdbx_description
1 polymer ?
#
loop_
_entity_poly.entity_id
_entity_poly.type
_entity_poly.pdbx_seq_one_letter_code
_entity_poly.pdbx_strand_id
1 'polypeptide(L)'
;MKKSLIDYMKQDILLLSGVMQNAQDIYWKLYKVDIESKITVSSLALCIFRMKYYDASNWPVHIPNKNEDGFLRRAYYGMNTSKSAPW
;
A
#
# COMPACT_ATOMS: atom_id res chain seq x y z
N MET A 1 -4.03 -38.02 -1.30
CA MET A 1 -3.01 -36.95 -1.47
C MET A 1 -3.41 -35.91 -2.51
N LYS A 2 -3.66 -36.28 -3.78
CA LYS A 2 -4.03 -35.29 -4.82
C LYS A 2 -5.38 -34.57 -4.56
N LYS A 3 -6.40 -35.30 -4.07
CA LYS A 3 -7.71 -34.71 -3.74
C LYS A 3 -7.64 -33.69 -2.61
N SER A 4 -6.96 -34.03 -1.50
CA SER A 4 -6.80 -33.12 -0.37
C SER A 4 -6.07 -31.84 -0.75
N LEU A 5 -5.03 -31.91 -1.59
CA LEU A 5 -4.33 -30.72 -2.09
C LEU A 5 -5.25 -29.81 -2.93
N ILE A 6 -6.10 -30.40 -3.78
CA ILE A 6 -7.09 -29.64 -4.56
C ILE A 6 -8.11 -28.97 -3.64
N ASP A 7 -8.56 -29.67 -2.59
CA ASP A 7 -9.52 -29.12 -1.64
C ASP A 7 -8.91 -27.97 -0.81
N TYR A 8 -7.64 -28.07 -0.40
CA TYR A 8 -6.91 -26.96 0.23
C TYR A 8 -6.78 -25.74 -0.70
N MET A 9 -6.37 -25.96 -1.95
CA MET A 9 -6.25 -24.87 -2.94
C MET A 9 -7.59 -24.15 -3.16
N LYS A 10 -8.71 -24.87 -3.16
CA LYS A 10 -10.05 -24.26 -3.23
C LYS A 10 -10.34 -23.39 -2.02
N GLN A 11 -9.95 -23.82 -0.82
CA GLN A 11 -10.12 -23.02 0.40
C GLN A 11 -9.30 -21.74 0.35
N ASP A 12 -8.05 -21.80 -0.11
CA ASP A 12 -7.19 -20.61 -0.26
C ASP A 12 -7.79 -19.59 -1.24
N ILE A 13 -8.31 -20.07 -2.38
CA ILE A 13 -8.98 -19.21 -3.37
C ILE A 13 -10.25 -18.56 -2.77
N LEU A 14 -11.05 -19.34 -2.04
CA LEU A 14 -12.28 -18.83 -1.39
C LEU A 14 -11.95 -17.79 -0.32
N LEU A 15 -10.93 -18.05 0.50
CA LEU A 15 -10.49 -17.12 1.53
C LEU A 15 -9.98 -15.81 0.91
N LEU A 16 -9.10 -15.91 -0.10
CA LEU A 16 -8.59 -14.73 -0.79
C LEU A 16 -9.71 -13.92 -1.42
N SER A 17 -10.65 -14.57 -2.11
CA SER A 17 -11.81 -13.91 -2.72
C SER A 17 -12.65 -13.14 -1.68
N GLY A 18 -12.96 -13.78 -0.54
CA GLY A 18 -13.70 -13.12 0.54
C GLY A 18 -12.97 -11.93 1.14
N VAL A 19 -11.65 -12.05 1.36
CA VAL A 19 -10.81 -10.94 1.85
C VAL A 19 -10.79 -9.78 0.85
N MET A 20 -10.62 -10.07 -0.44
CA MET A 20 -10.57 -9.04 -1.49
C MET A 20 -11.91 -8.31 -1.63
N GLN A 21 -13.04 -9.01 -1.59
CA GLN A 21 -14.38 -8.40 -1.63
C GLN A 21 -14.62 -7.49 -0.42
N ASN A 22 -14.25 -7.93 0.78
CA ASN A 22 -14.39 -7.11 1.99
C ASN A 22 -13.49 -5.86 1.93
N ALA A 23 -12.24 -6.01 1.48
CA ALA A 23 -11.35 -4.88 1.27
C ALA A 23 -11.96 -3.87 0.27
N GLN A 24 -12.46 -4.34 -0.87
CA GLN A 24 -13.12 -3.51 -1.88
C GLN A 24 -14.31 -2.74 -1.27
N ASP A 25 -15.17 -3.41 -0.52
CA ASP A 25 -16.30 -2.80 0.15
C ASP A 25 -15.89 -1.67 1.12
N ILE A 26 -14.86 -1.90 1.92
CA ILE A 26 -14.35 -0.91 2.88
C ILE A 26 -13.82 0.33 2.13
N TYR A 27 -12.92 0.12 1.16
CA TYR A 27 -12.30 1.24 0.43
C TYR A 27 -13.31 1.98 -0.45
N TRP A 28 -14.29 1.29 -1.01
CA TRP A 28 -15.38 1.93 -1.74
C TRP A 28 -16.26 2.78 -0.83
N LYS A 29 -16.66 2.26 0.34
CA LYS A 29 -17.51 3.00 1.30
C LYS A 29 -16.83 4.26 1.81
N LEU A 30 -15.55 4.16 2.18
CA LEU A 30 -14.80 5.27 2.80
C LEU A 30 -14.28 6.28 1.78
N TYR A 31 -13.79 5.82 0.62
CA TYR A 31 -13.01 6.66 -0.29
C TYR A 31 -13.51 6.66 -1.74
N LYS A 32 -14.49 5.82 -2.09
CA LYS A 32 -14.97 5.63 -3.48
C LYS A 32 -13.84 5.21 -4.43
N VAL A 33 -12.95 4.35 -3.94
CA VAL A 33 -11.82 3.81 -4.71
C VAL A 33 -12.05 2.33 -4.98
N ASP A 34 -11.84 1.94 -6.24
CA ASP A 34 -11.76 0.54 -6.66
C ASP A 34 -10.34 0.01 -6.46
N ILE A 35 -10.19 -1.03 -5.63
CA ILE A 35 -8.90 -1.64 -5.31
C ILE A 35 -8.32 -2.38 -6.51
N GLU A 36 -9.13 -2.88 -7.44
CA GLU A 36 -8.64 -3.55 -8.65
C GLU A 36 -7.91 -2.57 -9.57
N SER A 37 -8.26 -1.28 -9.50
CA SER A 37 -7.54 -0.21 -10.21
C SER A 37 -6.17 0.12 -9.60
N LYS A 38 -5.81 -0.46 -8.44
CA LYS A 38 -4.57 -0.17 -7.68
C LYS A 38 -3.82 -1.47 -7.37
N ILE A 39 -2.76 -1.74 -8.14
CA ILE A 39 -1.98 -2.98 -8.05
C ILE A 39 -1.26 -3.13 -6.70
N THR A 40 -0.89 -2.03 -6.04
CA THR A 40 -0.15 -2.08 -4.76
C THR A 40 -0.81 -1.25 -3.67
N VAL A 41 -0.66 -1.70 -2.41
CA VAL A 41 -1.13 -0.95 -1.22
C VAL A 41 -0.54 0.46 -1.19
N SER A 42 0.72 0.63 -1.57
CA SER A 42 1.36 1.96 -1.64
C SER A 42 0.68 2.87 -2.68
N SER A 43 0.31 2.34 -3.84
CA SER A 43 -0.43 3.10 -4.86
C SER A 43 -1.83 3.48 -4.41
N LEU A 44 -2.51 2.59 -3.68
CA LEU A 44 -3.82 2.83 -3.07
C LEU A 44 -3.73 3.95 -2.02
N ALA A 45 -2.78 3.85 -1.09
CA ALA A 45 -2.56 4.85 -0.05
C ALA A 45 -2.23 6.24 -0.63
N LEU A 46 -1.35 6.30 -1.64
CA LEU A 46 -1.02 7.55 -2.32
C LEU A 46 -2.22 8.14 -3.06
N CYS A 47 -3.07 7.30 -3.66
CA CYS A 47 -4.31 7.74 -4.30
C CYS A 47 -5.24 8.40 -3.29
N ILE A 48 -5.50 7.72 -2.16
CA ILE A 48 -6.36 8.24 -1.09
C ILE A 48 -5.78 9.54 -0.53
N PHE A 49 -4.47 9.60 -0.28
CA PHE A 49 -3.79 10.80 0.17
C PHE A 49 -4.02 11.98 -0.76
N ARG A 50 -3.78 11.77 -2.07
CA ARG A 50 -3.95 12.80 -3.09
C ARG A 50 -5.39 13.27 -3.24
N MET A 51 -6.36 12.37 -3.06
CA MET A 51 -7.78 12.69 -3.20
C MET A 51 -8.37 13.44 -1.99
N LYS A 52 -7.86 13.20 -0.79
CA LYS A 52 -8.51 13.66 0.46
C LYS A 52 -7.72 14.67 1.25
N TYR A 53 -6.39 14.65 1.16
CA TYR A 53 -5.53 15.40 2.07
C TYR A 53 -4.52 16.30 1.35
N TYR A 54 -4.23 16.02 0.08
CA TYR A 54 -3.30 16.84 -0.70
C TYR A 54 -4.00 18.02 -1.34
N ASP A 55 -3.56 19.22 -0.99
CA ASP A 55 -3.98 20.47 -1.63
C ASP A 55 -2.79 21.04 -2.41
N ALA A 56 -2.78 20.79 -3.72
CA ALA A 56 -1.72 21.25 -4.60
C ALA A 56 -1.69 22.77 -4.79
N SER A 57 -2.81 23.46 -4.53
CA SER A 57 -2.91 24.90 -4.73
C SER A 57 -2.27 25.66 -3.57
N ASN A 58 -2.47 25.18 -2.34
CA ASN A 58 -1.87 25.78 -1.15
C ASN A 58 -0.51 25.18 -0.78
N TRP A 59 -0.32 23.88 -0.99
CA TRP A 59 0.86 23.13 -0.53
C TRP A 59 1.45 22.22 -1.61
N PRO A 60 1.94 22.77 -2.74
CA PRO A 60 2.50 21.96 -3.82
C PRO A 60 3.74 21.19 -3.34
N VAL A 61 3.76 19.88 -3.59
CA VAL A 61 4.95 19.05 -3.42
C VAL A 61 5.89 19.30 -4.58
N HIS A 62 7.05 19.90 -4.31
CA HIS A 62 8.12 20.12 -5.30
C HIS A 62 8.59 18.80 -5.90
N ILE A 63 8.74 18.75 -7.22
CA ILE A 63 9.31 17.60 -7.93
C ILE A 63 10.80 17.92 -8.18
N PRO A 64 11.72 17.26 -7.47
CA PRO A 64 13.13 17.58 -7.57
C PRO A 64 13.70 17.19 -8.95
N ASN A 65 14.67 17.95 -9.42
CA ASN A 65 15.49 17.52 -10.56
C ASN A 65 16.46 16.39 -10.15
N LYS A 66 17.18 15.82 -11.12
CA LYS A 66 18.08 14.66 -10.87
C LYS A 66 19.15 14.94 -9.81
N ASN A 67 19.70 16.15 -9.75
CA ASN A 67 20.73 16.49 -8.78
C ASN A 67 20.14 16.66 -7.37
N GLU A 68 18.99 17.30 -7.26
CA GLU A 68 18.24 17.47 -6.01
C GLU A 68 17.78 16.13 -5.44
N ASP A 69 17.18 15.26 -6.27
CA ASP A 69 16.76 13.92 -5.87
C ASP A 69 17.95 13.09 -5.38
N GLY A 70 19.07 13.13 -6.12
CA GLY A 70 20.31 12.46 -5.72
C GLY A 70 20.87 12.99 -4.40
N PHE A 71 20.78 14.30 -4.15
CA PHE A 71 21.20 14.90 -2.88
C PHE A 71 20.31 14.44 -1.72
N LEU A 72 18.98 14.51 -1.87
CA LEU A 72 18.02 14.11 -0.84
C LEU A 72 18.11 12.62 -0.50
N ARG A 73 18.25 11.74 -1.51
CA ARG A 73 18.34 10.29 -1.29
C ARG A 73 19.56 9.88 -0.47
N ARG A 74 20.68 10.61 -0.56
CA ARG A 74 21.87 10.33 0.25
C ARG A 74 21.64 10.56 1.74
N ALA A 75 20.70 11.44 2.09
CA ALA A 75 20.31 11.72 3.47
C ALA A 75 19.14 10.86 3.97
N TYR A 76 18.49 10.07 3.08
CA TYR A 76 17.38 9.21 3.45
C TYR A 76 17.89 7.91 4.09
N TYR A 77 18.03 7.94 5.42
CA TYR A 77 18.37 6.76 6.20
C TYR A 77 17.11 6.11 6.77
N GLY A 78 17.11 4.78 6.84
CA GLY A 78 16.06 4.03 7.54
C GLY A 78 16.09 4.29 9.05
N MET A 79 15.11 3.73 9.75
CA MET A 79 15.07 3.81 11.20
C MET A 79 16.28 3.12 11.83
N ASN A 80 16.92 3.80 12.79
CA ASN A 80 17.99 3.20 13.59
C ASN A 80 17.41 2.09 14.48
N THR A 81 17.89 0.86 14.33
CA THR A 81 17.50 -0.25 15.19
C THR A 81 18.46 -0.31 16.38
N SER A 82 18.08 0.33 17.49
CA SER A 82 18.72 0.01 18.78
C SER A 82 18.39 -1.45 19.09
N LYS A 83 19.42 -2.31 19.27
CA LYS A 83 19.20 -3.64 19.84
C LYS A 83 18.53 -3.44 21.20
N SER A 84 17.28 -3.86 21.35
CA SER A 84 16.72 -4.10 22.68
C SER A 84 17.64 -5.11 23.37
N ALA A 85 18.06 -4.82 24.60
CA ALA A 85 18.91 -5.69 25.38
C ALA A 85 18.37 -7.14 25.38
N PRO A 86 19.25 -8.16 25.34
CA PRO A 86 18.81 -9.55 25.43
C PRO A 86 18.14 -9.74 26.81
N TRP A 87 16.84 -10.02 26.79
CA TRP A 87 16.14 -10.70 27.88
C TRP A 87 15.83 -12.11 27.40
#